data_AF-A0A6P2C059-F1
#
_entry.id   AF-A0A6P2C059-F1
#
_cell.length_a   1.000
_cell.length_b   1.000
_cell.length_c   1.000
_cell.angle_alpha   90.00
_cell.angle_beta   90.00
_cell.angle_gamma   90.00
#
_symmetry.space_group_name_H-M   'P 1'
#
loop_
_entity.id
_entity.type
_entity.pdbx_description
1 polymer ?
#
loop_
_entity_poly.entity_id
_entity_poly.type
_entity_poly.pdbx_seq_one_letter_code
_entity_poly.pdbx_strand_id
1 'polypeptide(L)'
;MRYGRAQLDRLPARWRAVPGNHDIGDNPWPGAPAGSAVDAARRQRWLDTVGADHWLVQAGGWIVLGVNAQLLGSGLEAEAAQWSWLGEQAGRHCGGQPVALITPSP
;
A
#
# COMPACT_ATOMS: atom_id res chain seq x y z
N MET A 1 8.16 -13.75 3.18
CA MET A 1 8.33 -12.55 2.33
C MET A 1 9.66 -12.50 1.57
N ARG A 2 10.83 -12.66 2.20
CA ARG A 2 12.15 -12.55 1.51
C ARG A 2 12.31 -13.45 0.28
N TYR A 3 11.85 -14.70 0.34
CA TYR A 3 11.86 -15.59 -0.82
C TYR A 3 10.99 -15.05 -1.97
N GLY A 4 9.75 -14.62 -1.67
CA GLY A 4 8.84 -14.05 -2.66
C GLY A 4 9.42 -12.79 -3.32
N ARG A 5 10.02 -11.90 -2.52
CA ARG A 5 10.77 -10.73 -3.00
C ARG A 5 11.85 -11.15 -4.01
N ALA A 6 12.67 -12.14 -3.66
CA ALA A 6 13.73 -12.62 -4.56
C ALA A 6 13.19 -13.21 -5.87
N GLN A 7 11.97 -13.78 -5.87
CA GLN A 7 11.33 -14.21 -7.11
C GLN A 7 10.84 -13.03 -7.96
N LEU A 8 10.26 -11.99 -7.34
CA LEU A 8 9.85 -10.77 -8.03
C LEU A 8 11.03 -10.05 -8.69
N ASP A 9 12.18 -10.01 -8.01
CA ASP A 9 13.41 -9.39 -8.53
C ASP A 9 13.97 -10.12 -9.78
N ARG A 10 13.48 -11.31 -10.12
CA ARG A 10 13.85 -12.04 -11.36
C ARG A 10 13.01 -11.63 -12.56
N LEU A 11 11.92 -10.88 -12.37
CA LEU A 11 11.09 -10.42 -13.47
C LEU A 11 11.88 -9.42 -14.33
N PRO A 12 11.82 -9.52 -15.66
CA PRO A 12 12.50 -8.56 -16.54
C PRO A 12 11.83 -7.18 -16.55
N ALA A 13 10.65 -7.06 -15.93
CA ALA A 13 9.88 -5.82 -15.82
C ALA A 13 10.03 -5.20 -14.43
N ARG A 14 9.94 -3.86 -14.37
CA ARG A 14 9.82 -3.16 -13.10
C ARG A 14 8.51 -3.57 -12.43
N TRP A 15 8.57 -3.85 -11.13
CA TRP A 15 7.41 -4.22 -10.35
C TRP A 15 7.22 -3.26 -9.17
N ARG A 16 5.97 -3.14 -8.72
CA ARG A 16 5.56 -2.46 -7.50
C ARG A 16 4.46 -3.30 -6.85
N ALA A 17 4.37 -3.23 -5.52
CA ALA A 17 3.40 -4.00 -4.75
C ALA A 17 2.77 -3.12 -3.68
N VAL A 18 1.59 -3.53 -3.22
CA VAL A 18 0.94 -3.03 -2.00
C VAL A 18 0.61 -4.25 -1.13
N PRO A 19 0.75 -4.15 0.21
CA PRO A 19 0.53 -5.29 1.10
C PRO A 19 -0.96 -5.63 1.23
N GLY A 20 -1.29 -6.93 1.29
CA GLY A 20 -2.61 -7.41 1.69
C GLY A 20 -2.73 -7.72 3.18
N ASN A 21 -3.93 -8.15 3.60
CA ASN A 21 -4.20 -8.51 4.99
C ASN A 21 -3.32 -9.68 5.50
N HIS A 22 -2.95 -10.62 4.64
CA HIS A 22 -2.01 -11.70 4.98
C HIS A 22 -0.56 -11.21 5.16
N ASP A 23 -0.21 -10.05 4.62
CA ASP A 23 1.13 -9.50 4.74
C ASP A 23 1.29 -8.71 6.05
N ILE A 24 0.34 -7.81 6.33
CA ILE A 24 0.48 -6.87 7.45
C ILE A 24 -0.61 -6.93 8.52
N GLY A 25 -1.63 -7.78 8.33
CA GLY A 25 -2.86 -7.80 9.12
C GLY A 25 -3.98 -7.01 8.44
N ASP A 26 -5.21 -7.23 8.90
CA ASP A 26 -6.45 -6.69 8.31
C ASP A 26 -6.88 -5.35 8.93
N ASN A 27 -7.77 -4.61 8.27
CA ASN A 27 -8.41 -3.45 8.88
C ASN A 27 -9.16 -3.87 10.17
N PRO A 28 -9.11 -3.10 11.26
CA PRO A 28 -9.84 -3.46 12.48
C PRO A 28 -11.36 -3.34 12.26
N TRP A 29 -12.11 -4.35 12.70
CA TRP A 29 -13.57 -4.35 12.68
C TRP A 29 -14.15 -5.03 13.94
N PRO A 30 -15.38 -4.68 14.38
CA PRO A 30 -15.98 -5.25 15.59
C PRO A 30 -16.17 -6.77 15.49
N GLY A 31 -15.48 -7.52 16.36
CA GLY A 31 -15.51 -9.00 16.34
C GLY A 31 -14.36 -9.65 15.56
N ALA A 32 -13.41 -8.87 15.04
CA ALA A 32 -12.19 -9.38 14.44
C ALA A 32 -11.40 -10.27 15.43
N PRO A 33 -10.85 -11.42 14.99
CA PRO A 33 -10.02 -12.26 15.85
C PRO A 33 -8.85 -11.49 16.47
N ALA A 34 -8.54 -11.77 17.74
CA ALA A 34 -7.42 -11.12 18.43
C ALA A 34 -6.11 -11.31 17.65
N GLY A 35 -5.43 -10.19 17.33
CA GLY A 35 -4.18 -10.18 16.58
C GLY A 35 -4.30 -10.34 15.07
N SER A 36 -5.52 -10.33 14.50
CA SER A 36 -5.72 -10.29 13.04
C SER A 36 -5.54 -8.90 12.45
N ALA A 37 -5.71 -7.85 13.26
CA ALA A 37 -5.60 -6.46 12.83
C ALA A 37 -4.20 -6.13 12.29
N VAL A 38 -4.14 -5.12 11.43
CA VAL A 38 -2.92 -4.52 10.93
C VAL A 38 -2.05 -4.08 12.10
N ASP A 39 -0.75 -4.35 11.99
CA ASP A 39 0.22 -4.08 13.04
C ASP A 39 1.44 -3.35 12.50
N ALA A 40 1.94 -2.39 13.26
CA ALA A 40 3.09 -1.56 12.89
C ALA A 40 4.36 -2.40 12.68
N ALA A 41 4.58 -3.45 13.48
CA ALA A 41 5.75 -4.30 13.33
C ALA A 41 5.65 -5.22 12.09
N ARG A 42 4.46 -5.73 11.77
CA ARG A 42 4.22 -6.45 10.49
C ARG A 42 4.43 -5.53 9.29
N ARG A 43 3.90 -4.31 9.34
CA ARG A 43 4.16 -3.28 8.31
C ARG A 43 5.65 -2.98 8.16
N GLN A 44 6.39 -2.79 9.25
CA GLN A 44 7.82 -2.51 9.17
C GLN A 44 8.57 -3.65 8.46
N ARG A 45 8.24 -4.91 8.75
CA ARG A 45 8.83 -6.06 8.04
C ARG A 45 8.54 -6.07 6.55
N TRP A 46 7.35 -5.63 6.14
CA TRP A 46 7.02 -5.41 4.73
C TRP A 46 7.92 -4.34 4.13
N LEU A 47 8.04 -3.17 4.76
CA LEU A 47 8.88 -2.08 4.27
C LEU A 47 10.35 -2.51 4.11
N ASP A 48 10.89 -3.23 5.10
CA ASP A 48 12.27 -3.72 5.10
C ASP A 48 12.54 -4.76 4.00
N THR A 49 11.50 -5.48 3.54
CA THR A 49 11.64 -6.60 2.61
C THR A 49 11.20 -6.27 1.20
N VAL A 50 10.02 -5.66 1.05
CA VAL A 50 9.37 -5.36 -0.23
C VAL A 50 9.59 -3.91 -0.63
N GLY A 51 9.55 -2.99 0.34
CA GLY A 51 9.72 -1.55 0.11
C GLY A 51 8.42 -0.78 0.37
N ALA A 52 8.29 0.39 -0.26
CA ALA A 52 7.15 1.28 -0.06
C ALA A 52 5.80 0.55 -0.19
N ASP A 53 4.91 0.78 0.77
CA ASP A 53 3.58 0.15 0.85
C ASP A 53 2.48 0.98 0.19
N HIS A 54 2.80 2.21 -0.20
CA HIS A 54 1.99 3.08 -1.06
C HIS A 54 2.92 3.82 -2.03
N TRP A 55 2.42 4.15 -3.22
CA TRP A 55 3.25 4.76 -4.27
C TRP A 55 2.39 5.38 -5.37
N LEU A 56 3.00 6.26 -6.17
CA LEU A 56 2.43 6.82 -7.39
C LEU A 56 3.42 6.66 -8.54
N VAL A 57 2.92 6.32 -9.73
CA VAL A 57 3.68 6.40 -10.99
C VAL A 57 2.84 7.02 -12.09
N GLN A 58 3.50 7.69 -13.02
CA GLN A 58 2.89 8.13 -14.27
C GLN A 58 3.32 7.19 -15.39
N ALA A 59 2.37 6.63 -16.12
CA ALA A 59 2.65 5.66 -17.20
C ALA A 59 1.58 5.75 -18.29
N GLY A 60 1.99 5.93 -19.55
CA GLY A 60 1.07 5.90 -20.69
C GLY A 60 -0.05 6.95 -20.63
N GLY A 61 0.20 8.12 -20.03
CA GLY A 61 -0.81 9.16 -19.83
C GLY A 61 -1.67 8.98 -18.56
N TRP A 62 -1.54 7.85 -17.87
CA TRP A 62 -2.23 7.56 -16.61
C TRP A 62 -1.41 7.95 -15.40
N ILE A 63 -2.11 8.24 -14.31
CA ILE A 63 -1.56 8.16 -12.96
C ILE A 63 -1.99 6.81 -12.39
N VAL A 64 -1.04 5.99 -11.97
CA VAL A 64 -1.31 4.73 -11.27
C VAL A 64 -0.90 4.91 -9.82
N LEU A 65 -1.87 4.74 -8.93
CA LEU A 65 -1.76 5.01 -7.50
C LEU A 65 -1.94 3.71 -6.71
N GLY A 66 -0.90 3.26 -6.02
CA GLY A 66 -0.96 2.16 -5.07
C GLY A 66 -1.23 2.67 -3.66
N VAL A 67 -2.29 2.18 -3.02
CA VAL A 67 -2.67 2.55 -1.65
C VAL A 67 -2.66 1.33 -0.74
N ASN A 68 -2.09 1.47 0.45
CA ASN A 68 -2.18 0.46 1.48
C ASN A 68 -3.56 0.53 2.14
N ALA A 69 -4.52 -0.23 1.62
CA ALA A 69 -5.89 -0.27 2.13
C ALA A 69 -5.97 -0.76 3.58
N GLN A 70 -5.04 -1.62 4.00
CA GLN A 70 -5.02 -2.21 5.34
C GLN A 70 -4.72 -1.19 6.45
N LEU A 71 -4.22 0.00 6.11
CA LEU A 71 -4.05 1.09 7.08
C LEU A 71 -5.33 1.84 7.41
N LEU A 72 -6.38 1.75 6.58
CA LEU A 72 -7.59 2.55 6.74
C LEU A 72 -8.37 2.15 7.99
N GLY A 73 -8.68 3.12 8.86
CA GLY A 73 -9.33 2.88 10.15
C GLY A 73 -8.45 2.17 11.19
N SER A 74 -7.15 2.02 10.94
CA SER A 74 -6.22 1.35 11.86
C SER A 74 -5.86 2.18 13.09
N GLY A 75 -5.92 3.50 12.99
CA GLY A 75 -5.45 4.43 14.02
C GLY A 75 -3.92 4.51 14.13
N LEU A 76 -3.17 3.86 13.24
CA LEU A 76 -1.70 3.90 13.23
C LEU A 76 -1.19 5.25 12.70
N GLU A 77 -0.02 5.70 13.16
CA GLU A 77 0.64 6.90 12.60
C GLU A 77 0.87 6.80 11.08
N ALA A 78 1.11 5.58 10.59
CA ALA A 78 1.25 5.29 9.17
C ALA A 78 -0.03 5.58 8.37
N GLU A 79 -1.21 5.42 8.96
CA GLU A 79 -2.48 5.79 8.33
C GLU A 79 -2.55 7.30 8.11
N ALA A 80 -2.26 8.09 9.15
CA ALA A 80 -2.25 9.55 9.06
C ALA A 80 -1.22 10.04 8.02
N ALA A 81 -0.03 9.42 7.99
CA ALA A 81 1.00 9.72 7.00
C ALA A 81 0.52 9.42 5.56
N GLN A 82 -0.15 8.28 5.34
CA GLN A 82 -0.71 7.95 4.03
C GLN A 82 -1.78 8.95 3.59
N TRP A 83 -2.67 9.37 4.50
CA TRP A 83 -3.69 10.38 4.19
C TRP A 83 -3.08 11.74 3.82
N SER A 84 -2.07 12.20 4.57
CA SER A 84 -1.37 13.44 4.23
C SER A 84 -0.72 13.34 2.85
N TRP A 85 -0.05 12.23 2.56
CA TRP A 85 0.59 12.00 1.28
C TRP A 85 -0.41 11.97 0.12
N LEU A 86 -1.57 11.32 0.31
CA LEU A 86 -2.66 11.30 -0.68
C LEU A 86 -3.19 12.72 -0.96
N GLY A 87 -3.36 13.55 0.07
CA GLY A 87 -3.74 14.95 -0.07
C GLY A 87 -2.74 15.74 -0.91
N GLU A 88 -1.43 15.54 -0.68
CA GLU A 88 -0.39 16.15 -1.50
C GLU A 88 -0.46 15.69 -2.97
N GLN A 89 -0.68 14.40 -3.23
CA GLN A 89 -0.77 13.89 -4.60
C GLN A 89 -2.01 14.45 -5.32
N ALA A 90 -3.14 14.53 -4.61
CA ALA A 90 -4.36 15.14 -5.14
C ALA A 90 -4.17 16.62 -5.47
N GLY A 91 -3.50 17.39 -4.58
CA GLY A 91 -3.22 18.80 -4.81
C GLY A 91 -2.25 19.07 -5.98
N ARG A 92 -1.37 18.13 -6.31
CA ARG A 92 -0.47 18.19 -7.47
C ARG A 92 -1.14 17.77 -8.78
N HIS A 93 -2.29 17.10 -8.72
CA HIS A 93 -2.99 16.65 -9.91
C HIS A 93 -3.74 17.81 -10.56
N CYS A 94 -3.24 18.28 -11.70
CA CYS A 94 -3.83 19.41 -12.45
C CYS A 94 -5.03 19.03 -13.33
N GLY A 95 -5.60 17.82 -13.17
CA GLY A 95 -6.67 17.31 -14.03
C GLY A 95 -6.17 16.74 -15.36
N GLY A 96 -7.07 16.12 -16.12
CA GLY A 96 -6.83 15.68 -17.51
C GLY A 96 -6.16 14.30 -17.67
N GLN A 97 -5.45 13.80 -16.66
CA GLN A 97 -4.91 12.43 -16.66
C GLN A 97 -5.86 11.50 -15.89
N PRO A 98 -6.33 10.39 -16.48
CA PRO A 98 -7.12 9.41 -15.75
C PRO A 98 -6.26 8.73 -14.66
N VAL A 99 -6.90 8.39 -13.54
CA VAL A 99 -6.26 7.77 -12.38
C VAL A 99 -6.70 6.32 -12.24
N ALA A 100 -5.75 5.40 -12.15
CA ALA A 100 -5.97 4.00 -11.81
C ALA A 100 -5.55 3.76 -10.35
N LEU A 101 -6.47 3.24 -9.54
CA LEU A 101 -6.21 2.89 -8.15
C LEU A 101 -5.88 1.40 -8.02
N ILE A 102 -4.80 1.07 -7.32
CA ILE A 102 -4.38 -0.29 -7.00
C ILE A 102 -4.47 -0.47 -5.49
N THR A 103 -5.37 -1.35 -5.05
CA THR A 103 -5.48 -1.78 -3.66
C THR A 103 -5.59 -3.31 -3.61
N PRO A 104 -5.22 -3.94 -2.49
CA PRO A 104 -5.71 -5.28 -2.17
C PRO A 104 -7.25 -5.27 -2.03
N SER A 105 -7.86 -6.45 -1.92
CA SER A 105 -9.32 -6.66 -1.81
C SER A 105 -10.04 -5.54 -1.04
N PRO A 106 -11.21 -5.08 -1.55
CA PRO A 106 -11.99 -4.01 -0.93
C PRO A 106 -12.51 -4.37 0.45
#